data_AF-A0A914ZHQ3-F1
#
_entry.id   AF-A0A914ZHQ3-F1
#
_cell.length_a   1.000
_cell.length_b   1.000
_cell.length_c   1.000
_cell.angle_alpha   90.00
_cell.angle_beta   90.00
_cell.angle_gamma   90.00
#
_symmetry.space_group_name_H-M   'P 1'
#
loop_
_entity.id
_entity.type
_entity.pdbx_description
1 polymer ?
#
loop_
_entity_poly.entity_id
_entity_poly.type
_entity_poly.pdbx_seq_one_letter_code
_entity_poly.pdbx_strand_id
1 'polypeptide(L)'
;MRRPSSATPHSWGTAQVLKNIIPNRITPEQFPNYEELRKKAASLYIGEGAPRGSLTRAYVKLLGDVMINNAVHEFAEDMTMAGHTVYLYSFEYNNKGNVGIFKYFYPFSAATHGSELPYLFSKGLLTTFTPDAVDLCVIENFTTIFTNFAKYGDPNGVAAEKIWVPLTPSDTYKYLCITNELEMKSDYQGRRAAFWRELNNRTNDEAVKDEHIKNSNK
;
A
#
# COMPACT_ATOMS: atom_id res chain seq x y z
N MET A 1 -34.07 5.89 30.38
CA MET A 1 -32.64 5.95 30.74
C MET A 1 -31.80 5.38 29.60
N ARG A 2 -31.06 6.22 28.85
CA ARG A 2 -30.12 5.76 27.83
C ARG A 2 -28.76 5.52 28.51
N ARG A 3 -28.17 4.33 28.33
CA ARG A 3 -26.80 4.06 28.79
C ARG A 3 -25.81 4.91 27.96
N PRO A 4 -24.76 5.50 28.55
CA PRO A 4 -23.70 6.15 27.78
C PRO A 4 -22.90 5.09 27.02
N SER A 5 -22.59 5.33 25.74
CA SER A 5 -21.67 4.48 24.99
C SER A 5 -20.25 4.68 25.53
N SER A 6 -19.68 3.65 26.12
CA SER A 6 -18.27 3.61 26.52
C SER A 6 -17.39 3.44 25.27
N ALA A 7 -16.90 4.55 24.71
CA ALA A 7 -15.74 4.49 23.83
C ALA A 7 -14.51 4.14 24.70
N THR A 8 -13.78 3.09 24.34
CA THR A 8 -12.62 2.63 25.10
C THR A 8 -11.43 3.60 24.98
N PRO A 9 -10.59 3.75 26.03
CA PRO A 9 -9.51 4.76 26.09
C PRO A 9 -8.45 4.66 24.99
N HIS A 10 -8.30 3.49 24.35
CA HIS A 10 -7.25 3.24 23.34
C HIS A 10 -7.52 3.91 21.98
N SER A 11 -8.77 4.30 21.70
CA SER A 11 -9.18 4.92 20.43
C SER A 11 -8.69 6.37 20.26
N TRP A 12 -8.46 7.08 21.37
CA TRP A 12 -8.00 8.48 21.35
C TRP A 12 -6.51 8.60 21.01
N GLY A 13 -5.67 7.72 21.56
CA GLY A 13 -4.22 7.75 21.33
C GLY A 13 -3.84 7.43 19.89
N THR A 14 -4.50 6.44 19.28
CA THR A 14 -4.36 6.17 17.85
C THR A 14 -4.88 7.35 17.04
N ALA A 15 -6.13 7.81 17.20
CA ALA A 15 -6.63 8.94 16.41
C ALA A 15 -5.74 10.21 16.44
N GLN A 16 -5.00 10.43 17.54
CA GLN A 16 -4.07 11.56 17.69
C GLN A 16 -2.71 11.35 17.01
N VAL A 17 -2.08 10.18 17.15
CA VAL A 17 -0.83 9.81 16.41
C VAL A 17 -1.07 9.90 14.90
N LEU A 18 -2.29 9.61 14.48
CA LEU A 18 -2.67 9.43 13.09
C LEU A 18 -3.08 10.73 12.39
N LYS A 19 -3.61 11.72 13.13
CA LYS A 19 -3.75 13.10 12.66
C LYS A 19 -2.41 13.78 12.37
N ASN A 20 -1.32 13.22 12.92
CA ASN A 20 0.01 13.81 12.83
C ASN A 20 0.89 13.18 11.75
N ILE A 21 0.44 12.17 10.98
CA ILE A 21 1.28 11.56 9.92
C ILE A 21 1.72 12.61 8.89
N ILE A 22 0.76 13.36 8.33
CA ILE A 22 1.04 14.40 7.33
C ILE A 22 1.85 15.55 7.98
N PRO A 23 1.43 16.14 9.13
CA PRO A 23 2.22 17.18 9.79
C PRO A 23 3.65 16.79 10.17
N ASN A 24 3.89 15.55 10.60
CA ASN A 24 5.22 15.08 11.01
C ASN A 24 6.14 14.81 9.82
N ARG A 25 5.59 14.56 8.64
CA ARG A 25 6.36 14.34 7.40
C ARG A 25 6.54 15.61 6.57
N ILE A 26 5.69 16.61 6.78
CA ILE A 26 5.73 17.89 6.08
C ILE A 26 5.78 18.98 7.15
N THR A 27 6.97 19.24 7.68
CA THR A 27 7.14 20.22 8.77
C THR A 27 7.38 21.63 8.19
N PRO A 28 6.99 22.70 8.89
CA PRO A 28 7.26 24.07 8.45
C PRO A 28 8.76 24.38 8.32
N GLU A 29 9.60 23.71 9.10
CA GLU A 29 11.05 23.88 9.08
C GLU A 29 11.67 23.28 7.81
N GLN A 30 11.11 22.17 7.31
CA GLN A 30 11.59 21.49 6.11
C GLN A 30 10.97 22.04 4.82
N PHE A 31 9.74 22.57 4.89
CA PHE A 31 9.01 22.97 3.70
C PHE A 31 8.39 24.37 3.90
N PRO A 32 8.95 25.42 3.27
CA PRO A 32 8.39 26.76 3.35
C PRO A 32 6.92 26.84 2.89
N ASN A 33 6.52 26.00 1.92
CA ASN A 33 5.14 25.87 1.44
C ASN A 33 4.38 24.69 2.08
N TYR A 34 4.67 24.34 3.33
CA TYR A 34 4.09 23.18 4.03
C TYR A 34 2.55 23.14 3.99
N GLU A 35 1.86 24.29 4.05
CA GLU A 35 0.39 24.33 4.06
C GLU A 35 -0.21 23.78 2.76
N GLU A 36 0.35 24.19 1.62
CA GLU A 36 -0.06 23.71 0.31
C GLU A 36 0.25 22.22 0.14
N LEU A 37 1.45 21.79 0.58
CA LEU A 37 1.86 20.40 0.51
C LEU A 37 1.00 19.50 1.39
N ARG A 38 0.64 19.94 2.60
CA ARG A 38 -0.28 19.22 3.49
C ARG A 38 -1.68 19.13 2.89
N LYS A 39 -2.17 20.19 2.25
CA LYS A 39 -3.46 20.17 1.53
C LYS A 39 -3.43 19.21 0.35
N LYS A 40 -2.37 19.23 -0.47
CA LYS A 40 -2.15 18.29 -1.57
C LYS A 40 -2.09 16.85 -1.06
N ALA A 41 -1.29 16.58 -0.02
CA ALA A 41 -1.21 15.27 0.62
C ALA A 41 -2.58 14.77 1.08
N ALA A 42 -3.36 15.61 1.77
CA ALA A 42 -4.70 15.24 2.24
C ALA A 42 -5.66 14.91 1.08
N SER A 43 -5.62 15.67 -0.02
CA SER A 43 -6.48 15.44 -1.19
C SER A 43 -6.22 14.12 -1.92
N LEU A 44 -5.05 13.50 -1.73
CA LEU A 44 -4.77 12.17 -2.29
C LEU A 44 -5.59 11.05 -1.63
N TYR A 45 -6.12 11.29 -0.42
CA TYR A 45 -6.80 10.28 0.38
C TYR A 45 -8.26 10.60 0.66
N ILE A 46 -8.60 11.89 0.75
CA ILE A 46 -9.95 12.37 1.04
C ILE A 46 -10.48 13.10 -0.20
N GLY A 47 -11.50 12.52 -0.84
CA GLY A 47 -12.25 13.21 -1.89
C GLY A 47 -13.11 14.33 -1.30
N GLU A 48 -13.37 15.38 -2.07
CA GLU A 48 -14.24 16.47 -1.64
C GLU A 48 -15.65 15.94 -1.30
N GLY A 49 -16.21 16.39 -0.16
CA GLY A 49 -17.55 16.00 0.29
C GLY A 49 -17.69 14.58 0.85
N ALA A 50 -16.59 13.87 1.13
CA ALA A 50 -16.66 12.45 1.46
C ALA A 50 -17.32 12.14 2.84
N PRO A 51 -18.20 11.11 2.95
CA PRO A 51 -18.89 10.75 4.20
C PRO A 51 -17.94 10.33 5.33
N ARG A 52 -18.38 10.29 6.60
CA ARG A 52 -17.54 9.93 7.76
C ARG A 52 -16.78 8.59 7.64
N GLY A 53 -17.36 7.58 6.97
CA GLY A 53 -16.68 6.30 6.68
C GLY A 53 -15.54 6.38 5.66
N SER A 54 -15.43 7.49 4.93
CA SER A 54 -14.30 7.78 4.04
C SER A 54 -13.04 8.15 4.82
N LEU A 55 -13.17 8.79 5.99
CA LEU A 55 -12.02 9.24 6.76
C LEU A 55 -11.21 8.07 7.31
N THR A 56 -11.87 7.01 7.79
CA THR A 56 -11.17 5.79 8.25
C THR A 56 -10.45 5.09 7.10
N ARG A 57 -11.05 5.04 5.89
CA ARG A 57 -10.40 4.46 4.71
C ARG A 57 -9.22 5.30 4.23
N ALA A 58 -9.42 6.62 4.14
CA ALA A 58 -8.37 7.58 3.79
C ALA A 58 -7.17 7.43 4.73
N TYR A 59 -7.48 7.30 6.02
CA TYR A 59 -6.50 7.07 7.06
C TYR A 59 -5.73 5.74 6.88
N VAL A 60 -6.44 4.62 6.67
CA VAL A 60 -5.80 3.31 6.44
C VAL A 60 -4.95 3.31 5.17
N LYS A 61 -5.41 3.97 4.09
CA LYS A 61 -4.63 4.15 2.86
C LYS A 61 -3.35 4.94 3.11
N LEU A 62 -3.43 6.08 3.81
CA LEU A 62 -2.27 6.90 4.15
C LEU A 62 -1.25 6.10 4.97
N LEU A 63 -1.71 5.36 5.98
CA LEU A 63 -0.82 4.51 6.77
C LEU A 63 -0.15 3.44 5.90
N GLY A 64 -0.92 2.74 5.05
CA GLY A 64 -0.40 1.71 4.16
C GLY A 64 0.67 2.24 3.19
N ASP A 65 0.44 3.42 2.62
CA ASP A 65 1.41 4.05 1.72
C ASP A 65 2.69 4.45 2.45
N VAL A 66 2.56 5.08 3.61
CA VAL A 66 3.69 5.55 4.42
C VAL A 66 4.54 4.39 4.98
N MET A 67 3.92 3.27 5.31
CA MET A 67 4.61 2.14 5.93
C MET A 67 5.16 1.13 4.92
N ILE A 68 4.49 0.92 3.79
CA ILE A 68 4.78 -0.17 2.86
C ILE A 68 4.78 0.30 1.41
N ASN A 69 3.66 0.81 0.90
CA ASN A 69 3.46 0.87 -0.56
C ASN A 69 4.42 1.84 -1.26
N ASN A 70 4.79 2.96 -0.62
CA ASN A 70 5.73 3.91 -1.20
C ASN A 70 7.11 3.27 -1.39
N ALA A 71 7.63 2.58 -0.37
CA ALA A 71 8.94 1.93 -0.43
C ALA A 71 8.94 0.74 -1.41
N VAL A 72 7.84 -0.03 -1.46
CA VAL A 72 7.68 -1.12 -2.43
C VAL A 72 7.70 -0.59 -3.86
N HIS A 73 6.96 0.48 -4.14
CA HIS A 73 6.96 1.10 -5.46
C HIS A 73 8.32 1.70 -5.81
N GLU A 74 8.98 2.35 -4.85
CA GLU A 74 10.32 2.91 -5.01
C GLU A 74 11.33 1.85 -5.44
N PHE A 75 11.39 0.76 -4.68
CA PHE A 75 12.25 -0.37 -5.00
C PHE A 75 11.91 -1.01 -6.35
N ALA A 76 10.63 -1.21 -6.65
CA ALA A 76 10.21 -1.81 -7.91
C ALA A 76 10.62 -0.95 -9.11
N GLU A 77 10.48 0.37 -9.00
CA GLU A 77 10.94 1.30 -10.03
C GLU A 77 12.45 1.31 -10.19
N ASP A 78 13.20 1.43 -9.10
CA ASP A 78 14.67 1.45 -9.15
C ASP A 78 15.22 0.18 -9.80
N MET A 79 14.67 -0.98 -9.43
CA MET A 79 15.06 -2.26 -10.02
C MET A 79 14.67 -2.37 -11.49
N THR A 80 13.51 -1.82 -11.89
CA THR A 80 13.09 -1.76 -13.29
C THR A 80 14.02 -0.86 -14.10
N MET A 81 14.37 0.31 -13.58
CA MET A 81 15.28 1.27 -14.23
C MET A 81 16.71 0.73 -14.33
N ALA A 82 17.12 -0.12 -13.38
CA ALA A 82 18.40 -0.84 -13.43
C ALA A 82 18.41 -2.00 -14.46
N GLY A 83 17.29 -2.26 -15.14
CA GLY A 83 17.18 -3.28 -16.19
C GLY A 83 16.80 -4.67 -15.69
N HIS A 84 16.37 -4.82 -14.44
CA HIS A 84 15.85 -6.10 -13.93
C HIS A 84 14.41 -6.35 -14.39
N THR A 85 14.06 -7.62 -14.54
CA THR A 85 12.67 -8.03 -14.76
C THR A 85 11.92 -8.00 -13.43
N VAL A 86 11.03 -7.03 -13.28
CA VAL A 86 10.26 -6.80 -12.04
C VAL A 86 8.79 -7.06 -12.27
N TYR A 87 8.16 -7.81 -11.37
CA TYR A 87 6.73 -8.07 -11.35
C TYR A 87 6.14 -7.49 -10.06
N LEU A 88 5.13 -6.63 -10.19
CA LEU A 88 4.45 -5.98 -9.05
C LEU A 88 3.03 -6.51 -8.91
N TYR A 89 2.57 -6.75 -7.67
CA TYR A 89 1.19 -7.16 -7.37
C TYR A 89 0.58 -6.36 -6.21
N SER A 90 -0.74 -6.41 -6.12
CA SER A 90 -1.55 -5.94 -4.99
C SER A 90 -2.53 -7.05 -4.63
N PHE A 91 -2.44 -7.59 -3.42
CA PHE A 91 -3.38 -8.59 -2.94
C PHE A 91 -4.59 -7.90 -2.30
N GLU A 92 -5.74 -8.02 -2.95
CA GLU A 92 -6.97 -7.30 -2.60
C GLU A 92 -8.14 -8.25 -2.30
N TYR A 93 -7.93 -9.56 -2.44
CA TYR A 93 -8.92 -10.55 -2.06
C TYR A 93 -9.19 -10.52 -0.55
N ASN A 94 -10.47 -10.55 -0.19
CA ASN A 94 -10.88 -10.64 1.19
C ASN A 94 -12.18 -11.45 1.31
N ASN A 95 -12.08 -12.63 1.90
CA ASN A 95 -13.26 -13.39 2.26
C ASN A 95 -13.96 -12.75 3.48
N LYS A 96 -15.16 -12.19 3.27
CA LYS A 96 -15.99 -11.57 4.33
C LYS A 96 -16.43 -12.57 5.41
N GLY A 97 -16.40 -13.87 5.14
CA GLY A 97 -16.62 -14.91 6.14
C GLY A 97 -15.44 -15.09 7.10
N ASN A 98 -14.22 -14.70 6.69
CA ASN A 98 -12.97 -15.06 7.34
C ASN A 98 -12.16 -13.86 7.87
N VAL A 99 -12.78 -12.67 7.95
CA VAL A 99 -12.19 -11.39 8.45
C VAL A 99 -11.77 -11.38 9.92
N GLY A 100 -11.79 -12.54 10.59
CA GLY A 100 -11.30 -12.73 11.95
C GLY A 100 -11.84 -11.69 12.94
N ILE A 101 -10.95 -11.22 13.83
CA ILE A 101 -11.26 -10.20 14.83
C ILE A 101 -11.32 -8.78 14.23
N PHE A 102 -10.73 -8.55 13.05
CA PHE A 102 -10.61 -7.22 12.44
C PHE A 102 -11.97 -6.62 12.03
N LYS A 103 -12.97 -7.45 11.77
CA LYS A 103 -14.35 -7.01 11.52
C LYS A 103 -14.97 -6.20 12.67
N TYR A 104 -14.46 -6.37 13.90
CA TYR A 104 -14.93 -5.62 15.06
C TYR A 104 -14.21 -4.28 15.24
N PHE A 105 -13.07 -4.09 14.58
CA PHE A 105 -12.24 -2.87 14.70
C PHE A 105 -12.47 -1.86 13.59
N TYR A 106 -12.88 -2.31 12.40
CA TYR A 106 -13.05 -1.44 11.24
C TYR A 106 -14.48 -1.43 10.69
N PRO A 107 -14.99 -0.28 10.22
CA PRO A 107 -16.34 -0.17 9.66
C PRO A 107 -16.44 -0.72 8.22
N PHE A 108 -15.44 -1.49 7.77
CA PHE A 108 -15.37 -2.08 6.45
C PHE A 108 -14.50 -3.34 6.47
N SER A 109 -14.66 -4.17 5.44
CA SER A 109 -13.84 -5.34 5.19
C SER A 109 -12.96 -5.10 3.97
N ALA A 110 -11.68 -5.42 4.08
CA ALA A 110 -10.67 -5.34 3.04
C ALA A 110 -9.52 -6.29 3.40
N ALA A 111 -8.68 -6.63 2.42
CA ALA A 111 -7.42 -7.30 2.69
C ALA A 111 -6.58 -6.47 3.68
N THR A 112 -5.92 -7.14 4.61
CA THR A 112 -5.07 -6.50 5.63
C THR A 112 -3.66 -7.07 5.55
N HIS A 113 -2.71 -6.48 6.26
CA HIS A 113 -1.35 -7.00 6.28
C HIS A 113 -1.31 -8.50 6.68
N GLY A 114 -0.70 -9.32 5.84
CA GLY A 114 -0.58 -10.77 6.03
C GLY A 114 -1.83 -11.58 5.68
N SER A 115 -2.88 -10.96 5.12
CA SER A 115 -4.09 -11.68 4.71
C SER A 115 -3.87 -12.61 3.52
N GLU A 116 -2.78 -12.42 2.77
CA GLU A 116 -2.37 -13.25 1.64
C GLU A 116 -1.66 -14.55 2.06
N LEU A 117 -1.03 -14.57 3.24
CA LEU A 117 -0.24 -15.71 3.71
C LEU A 117 -1.02 -17.04 3.81
N PRO A 118 -2.29 -17.06 4.27
CA PRO A 118 -3.06 -18.29 4.30
C PRO A 118 -3.30 -18.88 2.91
N TYR A 119 -3.35 -18.04 1.87
CA TYR A 119 -3.53 -18.46 0.48
C TYR A 119 -2.26 -19.04 -0.14
N LEU A 120 -1.09 -18.81 0.48
CA LEU A 120 0.20 -19.37 0.04
C LEU A 120 0.63 -20.58 0.90
N PHE A 121 0.35 -20.55 2.20
CA PHE A 121 0.87 -21.53 3.17
C PHE A 121 -0.20 -22.39 3.83
N SER A 122 -1.48 -22.22 3.45
CA SER A 122 -2.63 -22.92 4.06
C SER A 122 -2.72 -22.76 5.59
N LYS A 123 -2.16 -21.67 6.14
CA LYS A 123 -2.12 -21.40 7.57
C LYS A 123 -2.43 -19.93 7.86
N GLY A 124 -3.44 -19.71 8.69
CA GLY A 124 -3.78 -18.38 9.19
C GLY A 124 -2.78 -17.87 10.22
N LEU A 125 -2.50 -16.56 10.21
CA LEU A 125 -1.64 -15.92 11.22
C LEU A 125 -2.26 -15.96 12.62
N LEU A 126 -3.58 -15.75 12.71
CA LEU A 126 -4.29 -15.56 13.99
C LEU A 126 -5.39 -16.58 14.23
N THR A 127 -5.85 -17.29 13.20
CA THR A 127 -6.98 -18.23 13.27
C THR A 127 -6.73 -19.43 12.36
N THR A 128 -7.43 -20.53 12.60
CA THR A 128 -7.50 -21.65 11.65
C THR A 128 -8.05 -21.15 10.32
N PHE A 129 -7.38 -21.51 9.22
CA PHE A 129 -7.81 -21.17 7.87
C PHE A 129 -8.65 -22.32 7.32
N THR A 130 -9.94 -22.06 7.10
CA THR A 130 -10.90 -23.04 6.56
C THR A 130 -11.43 -22.50 5.23
N PRO A 131 -10.80 -22.84 4.09
CA PRO A 131 -11.14 -22.24 2.80
C PRO A 131 -12.51 -22.71 2.28
N ASP A 132 -13.28 -21.79 1.72
CA ASP A 132 -14.45 -22.11 0.89
C ASP A 132 -14.07 -22.34 -0.58
N ALA A 133 -15.06 -22.59 -1.45
CA ALA A 133 -14.82 -22.86 -2.86
C ALA A 133 -14.13 -21.68 -3.60
N VAL A 134 -14.42 -20.44 -3.22
CA VAL A 134 -13.77 -19.26 -3.81
C VAL A 134 -12.35 -19.13 -3.28
N ASP A 135 -12.14 -19.36 -1.98
CA ASP A 135 -10.79 -19.39 -1.40
C ASP A 135 -9.90 -20.43 -2.09
N LEU A 136 -10.44 -21.61 -2.43
CA LEU A 136 -9.70 -22.64 -3.16
C LEU A 136 -9.25 -22.17 -4.54
N CYS A 137 -10.08 -21.42 -5.27
CA CYS A 137 -9.68 -20.81 -6.53
C CYS A 137 -8.56 -19.76 -6.33
N VAL A 138 -8.63 -18.96 -5.26
CA VAL A 138 -7.58 -17.98 -4.95
C VAL A 138 -6.28 -18.68 -4.57
N ILE A 139 -6.33 -19.76 -3.78
CA ILE A 139 -5.17 -20.59 -3.44
C ILE A 139 -4.52 -21.12 -4.72
N GLU A 140 -5.30 -21.72 -5.61
CA GLU A 140 -4.78 -22.29 -6.87
C GLU A 140 -4.10 -21.22 -7.72
N ASN A 141 -4.77 -20.08 -7.94
CA ASN A 141 -4.21 -18.98 -8.72
C ASN A 141 -2.93 -18.41 -8.09
N PHE A 142 -2.97 -18.14 -6.78
CA PHE A 142 -1.88 -17.48 -6.07
C PHE A 142 -0.65 -18.38 -5.93
N THR A 143 -0.85 -19.66 -5.61
CA THR A 143 0.24 -20.64 -5.55
C THR A 143 0.81 -20.94 -6.94
N THR A 144 -0.02 -20.96 -7.98
CA THR A 144 0.44 -21.15 -9.37
C THR A 144 1.40 -20.04 -9.80
N ILE A 145 1.04 -18.78 -9.64
CA ILE A 145 1.90 -17.66 -10.07
C ILE A 145 3.22 -17.62 -9.27
N PHE A 146 3.19 -17.90 -7.95
CA PHE A 146 4.40 -17.95 -7.12
C PHE A 146 5.30 -19.13 -7.46
N THR A 147 4.72 -20.32 -7.66
CA THR A 147 5.50 -21.52 -8.03
C THR A 147 6.05 -21.44 -9.45
N ASN A 148 5.33 -20.82 -10.38
CA ASN A 148 5.84 -20.53 -11.71
C ASN A 148 7.03 -19.56 -11.66
N PHE A 149 6.92 -18.47 -10.90
CA PHE A 149 8.04 -17.54 -10.73
C PHE A 149 9.26 -18.25 -10.15
N ALA A 150 9.08 -19.09 -9.13
CA ALA A 150 10.17 -19.87 -8.55
C ALA A 150 10.82 -20.87 -9.53
N LYS A 151 10.03 -21.48 -10.43
CA LYS A 151 10.51 -22.47 -11.41
C LYS A 151 11.15 -21.85 -12.64
N TYR A 152 10.60 -20.74 -13.13
CA TYR A 152 10.87 -20.22 -14.47
C TYR A 152 11.40 -18.78 -14.50
N GLY A 153 11.37 -18.06 -13.37
CA GLY A 153 11.63 -16.62 -13.33
C GLY A 153 10.52 -15.76 -13.96
N ASP A 154 9.43 -16.39 -14.43
CA ASP A 154 8.26 -15.76 -15.03
C ASP A 154 7.00 -16.33 -14.34
N PRO A 155 6.15 -15.51 -13.71
CA PRO A 155 4.96 -15.98 -12.99
C PRO A 155 3.91 -16.63 -13.91
N ASN A 156 4.00 -16.43 -15.23
CA ASN A 156 3.12 -17.08 -16.20
C ASN A 156 3.60 -18.51 -16.56
N GLY A 157 4.82 -18.88 -16.16
CA GLY A 157 5.42 -20.17 -16.49
C GLY A 157 5.39 -20.48 -18.00
N VAL A 158 4.92 -21.67 -18.36
CA VAL A 158 4.84 -22.15 -19.75
C VAL A 158 3.55 -21.75 -20.47
N ALA A 159 2.67 -20.96 -19.84
CA ALA A 159 1.43 -20.53 -20.47
C ALA A 159 1.71 -19.67 -21.71
N ALA A 160 0.94 -19.92 -22.77
CA ALA A 160 1.02 -19.14 -24.00
C ALA A 160 0.49 -17.71 -23.80
N GLU A 161 -0.59 -17.57 -23.05
CA GLU A 161 -1.13 -16.27 -22.65
C GLU A 161 -0.42 -15.78 -21.39
N LYS A 162 0.08 -14.55 -21.44
CA LYS A 162 0.80 -13.90 -20.34
C LYS A 162 -0.13 -12.89 -19.67
N ILE A 163 -0.70 -13.28 -18.53
CA ILE A 163 -1.61 -12.44 -17.75
C ILE A 163 -0.80 -11.41 -16.95
N TRP A 164 0.24 -11.84 -16.26
CA TRP A 164 1.07 -10.95 -15.44
C TRP A 164 2.27 -10.45 -16.25
N VAL A 165 2.22 -9.20 -16.68
CA VAL A 165 3.31 -8.57 -17.43
C VAL A 165 4.30 -7.87 -16.48
N PRO A 166 5.61 -7.90 -16.78
CA PRO A 166 6.60 -7.18 -15.98
C PRO A 166 6.45 -5.66 -16.14
N LEU A 167 6.99 -4.93 -15.18
CA LEU A 167 7.12 -3.48 -15.26
C LEU A 167 8.04 -3.07 -16.41
N THR A 168 7.79 -1.87 -16.95
CA THR A 168 8.65 -1.26 -17.96
C THR A 168 9.12 0.11 -17.49
N PRO A 169 10.29 0.61 -17.96
CA PRO A 169 10.74 1.97 -17.64
C PRO A 169 9.73 3.08 -18.02
N SER A 170 8.83 2.81 -18.97
CA SER A 170 7.79 3.75 -19.39
C SER A 170 6.60 3.81 -18.44
N ASP A 171 6.34 2.76 -17.63
CA ASP A 171 5.22 2.70 -16.70
C ASP A 171 5.48 1.70 -15.57
N THR A 172 5.96 2.21 -14.44
CA THR A 172 6.28 1.44 -13.21
C THR A 172 5.08 1.25 -12.29
N TYR A 173 3.90 1.77 -12.67
CA TYR A 173 2.67 1.68 -11.88
C TYR A 173 1.76 0.51 -12.29
N LYS A 174 2.18 -0.32 -13.25
CA LYS A 174 1.45 -1.54 -13.59
C LYS A 174 1.57 -2.58 -12.50
N TYR A 175 0.50 -3.32 -12.25
CA TYR A 175 0.53 -4.38 -11.25
C TYR A 175 -0.54 -5.43 -11.52
N LEU A 176 -0.32 -6.64 -11.00
CA LEU A 176 -1.36 -7.66 -10.94
C LEU A 176 -2.23 -7.43 -9.70
N CYS A 177 -3.50 -7.09 -9.91
CA CYS A 177 -4.53 -7.04 -8.90
C CYS A 177 -5.04 -8.46 -8.64
N ILE A 178 -4.81 -8.96 -7.43
CA ILE A 178 -5.16 -10.32 -7.04
C ILE A 178 -6.40 -10.25 -6.17
N THR A 179 -7.54 -10.63 -6.75
CA THR A 179 -8.82 -10.79 -6.07
C THR A 179 -9.23 -12.27 -6.11
N ASN A 180 -10.52 -12.58 -6.30
CA ASN A 180 -10.92 -13.91 -6.77
C ASN A 180 -10.54 -14.15 -8.25
N GLU A 181 -10.20 -13.07 -8.96
CA GLU A 181 -9.69 -13.05 -10.33
C GLU A 181 -8.35 -12.32 -10.38
N LEU A 182 -7.57 -12.60 -11.43
CA LEU A 182 -6.29 -11.95 -11.70
C LEU A 182 -6.48 -10.90 -12.80
N GLU A 183 -6.18 -9.64 -12.49
CA GLU A 183 -6.37 -8.52 -13.43
C GLU A 183 -5.14 -7.61 -13.46
N MET A 184 -4.64 -7.28 -14.65
CA MET A 184 -3.62 -6.24 -14.78
C MET A 184 -4.23 -4.85 -14.68
N LYS A 185 -3.68 -4.03 -13.77
CA LYS A 185 -4.04 -2.61 -13.59
C LYS A 185 -2.80 -1.73 -13.78
N SER A 186 -3.01 -0.42 -13.92
CA SER A 186 -1.95 0.55 -14.26
C SER A 186 -1.81 1.71 -13.27
N ASP A 187 -2.60 1.71 -12.20
CA ASP A 187 -2.68 2.77 -11.21
C ASP A 187 -2.30 2.25 -9.82
N TYR A 188 -1.16 1.54 -9.69
CA TYR A 188 -0.72 0.99 -8.40
C TYR A 188 -0.85 2.04 -7.29
N GLN A 189 -1.73 1.73 -6.33
CA GLN A 189 -2.06 2.62 -5.21
C GLN A 189 -2.41 4.06 -5.65
N GLY A 190 -3.18 4.20 -6.73
CA GLY A 190 -3.59 5.50 -7.30
C GLY A 190 -2.42 6.40 -7.65
N ARG A 191 -1.24 5.84 -7.93
CA ARG A 191 0.02 6.54 -8.18
C ARG A 191 0.46 7.49 -7.06
N ARG A 192 -0.05 7.30 -5.84
CA ARG A 192 0.20 8.22 -4.70
C ARG A 192 1.67 8.28 -4.30
N ALA A 193 2.46 7.23 -4.58
CA ALA A 193 3.90 7.20 -4.37
C ALA A 193 4.65 8.33 -5.09
N ALA A 194 4.14 8.81 -6.24
CA ALA A 194 4.76 9.91 -7.00
C ALA A 194 4.91 11.18 -6.14
N PHE A 195 3.84 11.54 -5.40
CA PHE A 195 3.85 12.72 -4.53
C PHE A 195 4.87 12.58 -3.40
N TRP A 196 4.92 11.42 -2.75
CA TRP A 196 5.83 11.19 -1.63
C TRP A 196 7.29 11.14 -2.07
N ARG A 197 7.58 10.58 -3.25
CA ARG A 197 8.93 10.60 -3.82
C ARG A 197 9.35 12.02 -4.19
N GLU A 198 8.47 12.78 -4.86
CA GLU A 198 8.72 14.20 -5.19
C GLU A 198 9.07 15.00 -3.92
N LEU A 199 8.34 14.75 -2.83
CA LEU A 199 8.59 15.39 -1.53
C LEU A 199 9.97 15.03 -0.96
N ASN A 200 10.35 13.74 -0.96
CA ASN A 200 11.64 13.27 -0.46
C ASN A 200 12.83 13.79 -1.29
N ASN A 201 12.66 13.91 -2.61
CA ASN A 201 13.73 14.43 -3.49
C ASN A 201 14.04 15.90 -3.20
N ARG A 202 13.02 16.71 -2.93
CA ARG A 202 13.21 18.13 -2.54
C ARG A 202 14.08 18.26 -1.28
N THR A 203 13.85 17.40 -0.28
CA THR A 203 14.65 17.43 0.95
C THR A 203 16.09 16.99 0.73
N ASN A 204 16.33 16.03 -0.16
CA ASN A 204 17.68 15.59 -0.48
C ASN A 204 18.47 16.66 -1.23
N ASP A 205 17.84 17.36 -2.19
CA ASP A 205 18.49 18.44 -2.95
C ASP A 205 18.89 19.62 -2.06
N GLU A 206 18.06 19.98 -1.07
CA GLU A 206 18.39 21.04 -0.11
C GLU A 206 19.53 20.63 0.83
N ALA A 207 19.54 19.38 1.31
CA ALA A 207 20.64 18.86 2.13
C ALA A 207 21.98 18.88 1.38
N VAL A 208 22.00 18.50 0.10
CA VAL A 208 23.22 18.52 -0.74
C VAL A 208 23.75 19.95 -0.97
N LYS A 209 22.85 20.93 -1.13
CA LYS A 209 23.22 22.35 -1.26
C LYS A 209 23.84 22.90 0.03
N ASP A 210 23.27 22.58 1.18
CA ASP A 210 23.79 23.00 2.48
C ASP A 210 25.19 22.43 2.76
N GLU A 211 25.44 21.17 2.37
CA GLU A 211 26.78 20.57 2.47
C GLU A 211 27.80 21.24 1.54
N HIS A 212 27.40 21.56 0.31
CA HIS A 212 28.27 22.30 -0.62
C HIS A 212 28.65 23.67 -0.09
N ILE A 213 27.69 24.44 0.46
CA ILE A 213 27.94 25.77 1.03
C ILE A 213 28.90 25.71 2.23
N LYS A 214 28.74 24.70 3.11
CA LYS A 214 29.64 24.50 4.26
C LYS A 214 31.06 24.15 3.84
N ASN A 215 31.24 23.38 2.76
CA ASN A 215 32.54 22.99 2.25
C ASN A 215 33.23 24.09 1.44
N SER A 216 32.49 25.02 0.82
CA SER A 216 33.06 26.17 0.10
C SER A 216 33.49 27.33 0.99
N ASN A 217 33.06 27.36 2.26
CA ASN A 217 33.42 28.38 3.25
C ASN A 217 34.52 27.93 4.23
N LYS A 218 35.17 26.79 3.95
CA LYS A 218 36.35 26.28 4.65
C LYS A 218 37.58 26.47 3.78
#